data_AF-A0A2W6YZ87-F1
#
_entry.id   AF-A0A2W6YZ87-F1
#
_cell.length_a   1.000
_cell.length_b   1.000
_cell.length_c   1.000
_cell.angle_alpha   90.00
_cell.angle_beta   90.00
_cell.angle_gamma   90.00
#
_symmetry.space_group_name_H-M   'P 1'
#
loop_
_entity.id
_entity.type
_entity.pdbx_description
1 polymer ?
#
loop_
_entity_poly.entity_id
_entity_poly.type
_entity_poly.pdbx_seq_one_letter_code
_entity_poly.pdbx_strand_id
1 'polypeptide(L)' 'MEGLPPYSPELQPAERLWRLADDPLVNRCFDALNDLEDVLEARCRTLLSMQSEIKALTNYHWWPA' A
#
# COMPACT_ATOMS: atom_id res chain seq x y z
N MET A 1 -19.17 -12.28 -8.98
CA MET A 1 -17.97 -11.60 -8.46
C MET A 1 -18.33 -11.16 -7.07
N GLU A 2 -18.17 -12.07 -6.10
CA GLU A 2 -18.44 -11.78 -4.69
C GLU A 2 -17.49 -10.65 -4.27
N GLY A 3 -18.04 -9.51 -3.85
CA GLY A 3 -17.25 -8.38 -3.38
C GLY A 3 -16.59 -8.70 -2.04
N LEU A 4 -15.53 -7.96 -1.70
CA LEU A 4 -14.99 -7.98 -0.34
C LEU A 4 -16.08 -7.63 0.67
N PRO A 5 -16.07 -8.21 1.88
CA PRO A 5 -17.02 -7.86 2.91
C PRO A 5 -16.99 -6.34 3.17
N PRO A 6 -18.16 -5.72 3.39
CA PRO A 6 -18.20 -4.30 3.70
C PRO A 6 -17.43 -4.03 4.99
N TYR A 7 -16.70 -2.92 5.02
CA TYR A 7 -15.92 -2.46 6.19
C TYR A 7 -14.80 -3.42 6.64
N SER A 8 -14.25 -4.22 5.72
CA SER A 8 -13.08 -5.08 5.97
C SER A 8 -11.79 -4.55 5.31
N PRO A 9 -11.23 -3.43 5.80
CA PRO A 9 -9.98 -2.87 5.27
C PRO A 9 -8.80 -3.84 5.38
N GLU A 10 -8.84 -4.74 6.37
CA GLU A 10 -7.85 -5.79 6.58
C GLU A 10 -7.81 -6.82 5.45
N LEU A 11 -8.86 -6.91 4.63
CA LEU A 11 -8.97 -7.79 3.47
C LEU A 11 -8.74 -7.06 2.14
N GLN A 12 -8.65 -5.72 2.14
CA GLN A 12 -8.40 -4.94 0.93
C GLN A 12 -6.90 -4.83 0.66
N PRO A 13 -6.37 -5.38 -0.46
CA PRO A 13 -4.95 -5.29 -0.79
C PRO A 13 -4.43 -3.86 -0.89
N ALA A 14 -5.25 -2.94 -1.40
CA ALA A 14 -4.90 -1.52 -1.53
C ALA A 14 -4.66 -0.87 -0.16
N GLU A 15 -5.57 -1.08 0.80
CA GLU A 15 -5.45 -0.51 2.15
C GLU A 15 -4.26 -1.09 2.92
N ARG A 16 -3.94 -2.37 2.71
CA ARG A 16 -2.71 -2.99 3.25
C ARG A 16 -1.45 -2.34 2.69
N LEU A 17 -1.46 -1.99 1.40
CA LEU A 17 -0.33 -1.37 0.72
C LEU A 17 -0.16 0.11 1.13
N TRP A 18 -1.24 0.85 1.38
CA TRP A 18 -1.18 2.26 1.78
C TRP A 18 -0.30 2.49 3.00
N ARG A 19 -0.36 1.62 4.02
CA ARG A 19 0.56 1.72 5.17
C ARG A 19 2.03 1.72 4.78
N LEU A 20 2.41 0.95 3.76
CA LEU A 20 3.78 0.89 3.29
C LEU A 20 4.14 2.11 2.45
N ALA A 21 3.20 2.61 1.65
CA ALA A 21 3.39 3.80 0.81
C ALA A 21 3.46 5.10 1.62
N ASP A 22 2.68 5.21 2.70
CA ASP A 22 2.59 6.40 3.54
C ASP A 22 3.73 6.52 4.56
N ASP A 23 4.39 5.42 4.89
CA ASP A 23 5.53 5.35 5.83
C ASP A 23 6.55 6.52 5.69
N PRO A 24 7.08 6.84 4.49
CA PRO A 24 8.00 7.98 4.31
C PRO A 24 7.35 9.37 4.38
N LEU A 25 6.01 9.45 4.42
CA LEU A 25 5.24 10.69 4.51
C LEU A 25 4.84 11.04 5.95
N VAL A 26 4.79 10.03 6.84
CA VAL A 26 4.35 10.20 8.22
C VAL A 26 5.16 11.30 8.92
N ASN A 27 4.46 12.22 9.59
CA ASN A 27 5.03 13.35 10.34
C ASN A 27 5.88 14.32 9.51
N ARG A 28 5.66 14.39 8.19
CA ARG A 28 6.33 15.36 7.32
C ARG A 28 5.34 16.38 6.77
N CYS A 29 5.79 17.62 6.68
CA CYS A 29 5.12 18.68 5.94
C CYS A 29 5.90 18.90 4.63
N PHE A 30 5.18 19.13 3.54
CA PHE A 30 5.74 19.38 2.21
C PHE A 30 5.32 20.78 1.77
N ASP A 31 6.25 21.52 1.16
CA ASP A 31 6.00 22.89 0.74
C ASP A 31 5.25 22.93 -0.61
N ALA A 32 5.46 21.93 -1.47
CA ALA A 32 4.73 21.73 -2.72
C ALA A 32 4.26 20.29 -2.91
N LEU A 33 3.26 20.10 -3.78
CA LEU A 33 2.76 18.77 -4.14
C LEU A 33 3.85 17.91 -4.80
N ASN A 34 4.70 18.51 -5.64
CA ASN A 34 5.81 17.81 -6.29
C ASN A 34 6.78 17.18 -5.27
N ASP A 35 7.04 17.85 -4.14
CA ASP A 35 7.94 17.31 -3.12
C ASP A 35 7.37 16.05 -2.47
N LEU A 36 6.04 15.98 -2.33
CA LEU A 36 5.34 14.79 -1.84
C LEU A 36 5.34 13.67 -2.90
N GLU A 37 5.09 14.04 -4.16
CA GLU A 37 5.11 13.10 -5.28
C GLU A 37 6.48 12.44 -5.46
N ASP A 38 7.58 13.20 -5.37
CA ASP A 38 8.95 12.67 -5.48
C ASP A 38 9.25 11.62 -4.41
N VAL A 39 8.81 11.88 -3.16
CA VAL A 39 8.96 10.93 -2.06
C VAL A 39 8.11 9.67 -2.27
N LEU A 40 6.87 9.84 -2.69
CA LEU A 40 5.99 8.72 -3.02
C LEU A 40 6.52 7.89 -4.19
N GLU A 41 7.02 8.51 -5.25
CA GLU A 41 7.55 7.82 -6.42
C GLU A 41 8.77 6.97 -6.03
N ALA A 42 9.72 7.56 -5.29
CA ALA A 42 10.89 6.84 -4.77
C ALA A 42 10.46 5.65 -3.88
N ARG A 43 9.42 5.83 -3.06
CA ARG A 43 8.87 4.75 -2.25
C ARG A 43 8.23 3.66 -3.10
N CYS A 44 7.42 4.01 -4.09
CA CYS A 44 6.82 3.06 -5.02
C CYS A 44 7.88 2.23 -5.75
N ARG A 45 8.99 2.86 -6.20
CA ARG A 45 10.13 2.14 -6.79
C ARG A 45 10.75 1.13 -5.84
N THR A 46 10.88 1.48 -4.56
CA THR A 46 11.35 0.56 -3.51
C THR A 46 10.36 -0.59 -3.32
N LEU A 47 9.06 -0.30 -3.22
CA LEU A 47 8.01 -1.31 -3.05
C LEU A 47 7.96 -2.29 -4.22
N LEU A 48 8.20 -1.85 -5.46
CA LEU A 48 8.28 -2.73 -6.63
C LEU A 48 9.40 -3.79 -6.50
N SER A 49 10.44 -3.54 -5.70
CA SER A 49 11.48 -4.53 -5.40
C SER A 49 11.12 -5.51 -4.28
N MET A 50 10.08 -5.21 -3.47
CA MET A 50 9.67 -5.97 -2.28
C MET A 50 8.50 -6.92 -2.56
N GLN A 51 8.53 -7.62 -3.71
CA GLN A 51 7.39 -8.42 -4.18
C GLN A 51 7.00 -9.55 -3.22
N SER A 52 7.98 -10.18 -2.56
CA SER A 52 7.73 -11.25 -1.58
C SER A 52 6.93 -10.76 -0.38
N GLU A 53 7.31 -9.61 0.16
CA GLU A 53 6.73 -8.98 1.34
C GLU A 53 5.32 -8.48 1.03
N ILE A 54 5.15 -7.82 -0.13
CA ILE A 54 3.84 -7.36 -0.59
C ILE A 54 2.92 -8.57 -0.80
N LYS A 55 3.40 -9.65 -1.41
CA LYS A 55 2.62 -10.88 -1.59
C LYS A 55 2.23 -11.48 -0.23
N ALA A 56 3.14 -11.55 0.73
CA ALA A 56 2.83 -12.05 2.07
C ALA A 56 1.74 -11.21 2.79
N LEU A 57 1.66 -9.91 2.49
CA LEU A 57 0.69 -9.00 3.09
C LEU A 57 -0.68 -8.95 2.41
N THR A 58 -0.76 -9.34 1.13
CA THR A 58 -1.94 -9.12 0.28
C THR A 58 -2.53 -10.41 -0.30
N ASN A 59 -1.77 -11.52 -0.34
CA ASN A 59 -2.20 -12.77 -0.94
C ASN A 59 -2.84 -13.71 0.11
N TYR A 60 -4.14 -13.55 0.31
CA TYR A 60 -4.93 -14.36 1.23
C TYR A 60 -5.22 -15.75 0.63
N HIS A 61 -4.35 -16.72 0.89
CA HIS A 61 -4.46 -18.09 0.35
C HIS A 61 -5.75 -18.84 0.73
N TRP A 62 -6.47 -18.37 1.74
CA TRP A 62 -7.72 -18.94 2.25
C TRP A 62 -8.96 -18.21 1.74
N TRP A 63 -8.80 -17.10 1.01
CA TRP A 63 -9.92 -16.37 0.43
C TRP A 63 -10.42 -17.09 -0.83
N PRO A 64 -11.73 -17.28 -1.02
CA PRO A 64 -12.27 -17.94 -2.20
C PRO A 64 -11.92 -17.16 -3.49
N ALA A 65 -11.47 -17.89 -4.51
CA ALA A 65 -11.11 -17.35 -5.83
C ALA A 65 -12.34 -16.99 -6.68
#